data_AF-A0A520HR49-F1
#
_entry.id   AF-A0A520HR49-F1
#
_cell.length_a   1.000
_cell.length_b   1.000
_cell.length_c   1.000
_cell.angle_alpha   90.00
_cell.angle_beta   90.00
_cell.angle_gamma   90.00
#
_symmetry.space_group_name_H-M   'P 1'
#
loop_
_entity.id
_entity.type
_entity.pdbx_description
1 polymer ?
#
loop_
_entity_poly.entity_id
_entity_poly.type
_entity_poly.pdbx_seq_one_letter_code
_entity_poly.pdbx_strand_id
1 'polypeptide(L)'
;GVFAVAAIGSMMALAGAGGEAERGTRMGVWGAAQGVAFGAGGFLGTVAVDLARLVTPEAVQAYAAVFLAEALLFVLATVIALRIEHAGATRVPRGQRERTLKLQLEPRF
;
A
#
# COMPACT_ATOMS: atom_id res chain seq x y z
N GLY A 1 -4.00 13.98 -4.77
CA GLY A 1 -5.44 13.78 -4.98
C GLY A 1 -6.06 13.06 -3.78
N VAL A 2 -7.33 13.32 -3.48
CA VAL A 2 -8.01 12.79 -2.27
C VAL A 2 -7.97 11.26 -2.18
N PHE A 3 -7.98 10.58 -3.33
CA PHE A 3 -7.94 9.11 -3.44
C PHE A 3 -6.61 8.51 -2.93
N ALA A 4 -5.48 9.14 -3.30
CA ALA A 4 -4.16 8.72 -2.83
C ALA A 4 -4.00 8.93 -1.32
N VAL A 5 -4.53 10.04 -0.79
CA VAL A 5 -4.48 10.34 0.65
C VAL A 5 -5.30 9.32 1.44
N ALA A 6 -6.48 8.95 0.95
CA ALA A 6 -7.32 7.92 1.58
C ALA A 6 -6.64 6.54 1.59
N ALA A 7 -6.01 6.13 0.49
CA ALA A 7 -5.29 4.86 0.39
C ALA A 7 -4.09 4.79 1.35
N ILE A 8 -3.27 5.85 1.40
CA ILE A 8 -2.12 5.94 2.30
C ILE A 8 -2.58 5.95 3.77
N GLY A 9 -3.63 6.72 4.08
CA GLY A 9 -4.22 6.76 5.42
C GLY A 9 -4.75 5.40 5.88
N SER A 10 -5.39 4.63 5.00
CA SER A 10 -5.86 3.28 5.27
C SER A 10 -4.71 2.31 5.58
N MET A 11 -3.63 2.33 4.77
CA MET A 11 -2.44 1.52 5.00
C MET A 11 -1.73 1.85 6.32
N MET A 12 -1.59 3.14 6.64
CA MET A 12 -1.00 3.62 7.90
C MET A 12 -1.84 3.22 9.12
N ALA A 13 -3.18 3.28 9.02
CA ALA A 13 -4.08 2.85 10.08
C ALA A 13 -3.96 1.33 10.35
N LEU A 14 -3.86 0.51 9.31
CA LEU A 14 -3.61 -0.94 9.42
C LEU A 14 -2.22 -1.27 10.00
N ALA A 15 -1.20 -0.45 9.70
CA ALA A 15 0.14 -0.60 10.28
C ALA A 15 0.17 -0.33 11.79
N GLY A 16 -0.71 0.56 12.27
CA GLY A 16 -0.87 0.88 13.69
C GLY A 16 -1.65 -0.14 14.52
N ALA A 17 -2.42 -1.03 13.88
CA ALA A 17 -3.13 -2.12 14.55
C ALA A 17 -2.13 -3.26 14.89
N GLY A 18 -1.64 -3.33 16.13
CA GLY A 18 -0.69 -4.35 16.58
C GLY A 18 0.00 -4.02 17.92
N GLY A 19 0.88 -4.92 18.38
CA GLY A 19 1.66 -4.73 19.61
C GLY A 19 2.67 -3.59 19.51
N GLU A 20 2.90 -2.87 20.62
CA GLU A 20 3.82 -1.71 20.69
C GLU A 20 5.27 -2.03 20.27
N ALA A 21 5.75 -3.24 20.55
CA ALA A 21 7.15 -3.62 20.34
C ALA A 21 7.61 -3.62 18.87
N GLU A 22 6.68 -3.81 17.92
CA GLU A 22 6.99 -3.93 16.47
C GLU A 22 6.47 -2.75 15.65
N ARG A 23 5.78 -1.81 16.31
CA ARG A 23 5.07 -0.70 15.65
C ARG A 23 6.04 0.22 14.89
N GLY A 24 7.19 0.52 15.49
CA GLY A 24 8.24 1.35 14.87
C GLY A 24 8.85 0.72 13.62
N THR A 25 9.15 -0.58 13.64
CA THR A 25 9.70 -1.30 12.47
C THR A 25 8.67 -1.39 11.35
N ARG A 26 7.39 -1.70 11.66
CA ARG A 26 6.31 -1.71 10.66
C ARG A 26 6.12 -0.33 10.04
N MET A 27 6.05 0.72 10.86
CA MET A 27 5.92 2.10 10.40
C MET A 27 7.11 2.54 9.54
N GLY A 28 8.34 2.15 9.91
CA GLY A 28 9.55 2.41 9.14
C GLY A 28 9.56 1.73 7.78
N VAL A 29 9.14 0.46 7.69
CA VAL A 29 9.03 -0.27 6.41
C VAL A 29 8.00 0.39 5.50
N TRP A 30 6.85 0.81 6.04
CA TRP A 30 5.85 1.55 5.27
C TRP A 30 6.38 2.89 4.76
N GLY A 31 7.10 3.65 5.59
CA GLY A 31 7.73 4.91 5.18
C GLY A 31 8.81 4.73 4.12
N ALA A 32 9.65 3.71 4.26
CA ALA A 32 10.69 3.38 3.27
C ALA A 32 10.08 2.99 1.92
N ALA A 33 9.05 2.14 1.92
CA ALA A 33 8.33 1.76 0.70
C ALA A 33 7.70 2.97 0.01
N GLN A 34 7.11 3.89 0.78
CA GLN A 34 6.54 5.12 0.25
C GLN A 34 7.61 6.05 -0.35
N GLY A 35 8.77 6.18 0.31
CA GLY A 35 9.91 6.94 -0.21
C GLY A 35 10.41 6.41 -1.55
N VAL A 36 10.56 5.08 -1.67
CA VAL A 36 10.95 4.42 -2.92
C VAL A 36 9.89 4.63 -4.01
N ALA A 37 8.61 4.52 -3.66
CA ALA A 37 7.50 4.73 -4.60
C ALA A 37 7.49 6.15 -5.16
N PHE A 38 7.71 7.18 -4.33
CA PHE A 38 7.80 8.55 -4.81
C PHE A 38 9.04 8.80 -5.67
N GLY A 39 10.20 8.28 -5.29
CA GLY A 39 11.42 8.41 -6.08
C GLY A 39 11.29 7.75 -7.45
N ALA A 40 10.79 6.52 -7.49
CA ALA A 40 10.56 5.79 -8.73
C ALA A 40 9.46 6.44 -9.58
N GLY A 41 8.34 6.86 -8.99
CA GLY A 41 7.24 7.51 -9.70
C GLY A 41 7.65 8.84 -10.33
N GLY A 42 8.42 9.67 -9.62
CA GLY A 42 8.96 10.92 -10.17
C GLY A 42 9.89 10.67 -11.35
N PHE A 43 10.84 9.75 -11.21
CA PHE A 43 11.79 9.41 -12.27
C PHE A 43 11.12 8.77 -13.51
N LEU A 44 10.23 7.80 -13.30
CA LEU A 44 9.52 7.16 -14.40
C LEU A 44 8.57 8.13 -15.10
N GLY A 45 7.94 9.03 -14.34
CA GLY A 45 7.11 10.11 -14.90
C GLY A 45 7.90 11.02 -15.82
N THR A 46 9.11 11.45 -15.43
CA THR A 46 9.97 12.26 -16.29
C THR A 46 10.40 11.51 -17.55
N VAL A 47 10.84 10.25 -17.41
CA VAL A 47 11.24 9.42 -18.56
C VAL A 47 10.07 9.20 -19.52
N ALA A 48 8.86 8.96 -19.00
CA ALA A 48 7.67 8.77 -19.81
C ALA A 48 7.28 10.03 -20.59
N VAL A 49 7.35 11.21 -19.96
CA VAL A 49 7.09 12.49 -20.64
C VAL A 49 8.13 12.75 -21.72
N ASP A 50 9.41 12.47 -21.45
CA ASP A 50 10.48 12.65 -22.43
C ASP A 50 10.28 11.73 -23.65
N LEU A 51 9.95 10.45 -23.43
CA LEU A 51 9.63 9.52 -24.53
C LEU A 51 8.39 9.95 -25.31
N ALA A 52 7.33 10.41 -24.62
CA ALA A 52 6.11 10.87 -25.27
C ALA A 52 6.35 12.13 -26.13
N ARG A 53 7.27 13.01 -25.72
CA ARG A 53 7.69 14.19 -26.49
C ARG A 53 8.51 13.84 -27.74
N LEU A 54 9.18 12.69 -27.78
CA LEU A 54 9.87 12.23 -29.00
C LEU A 54 8.89 11.84 -30.11
N VAL A 55 7.68 11.41 -29.75
CA VAL A 55 6.64 10.96 -30.70
C VAL A 55 5.63 12.08 -30.99
N THR A 56 5.40 12.97 -30.02
CA THR A 56 4.37 14.01 -30.10
C THR A 56 4.98 15.38 -29.77
N PRO A 57 5.19 16.26 -30.77
CA PRO A 57 5.78 17.60 -30.55
C PRO A 57 4.93 18.49 -29.64
N GLU A 58 3.63 18.24 -29.56
CA GLU A 58 2.71 19.02 -28.72
C GLU A 58 2.72 18.52 -27.27
N ALA A 59 3.17 19.38 -26.35
CA ALA A 59 3.34 19.04 -24.94
C ALA A 59 2.05 18.55 -24.27
N VAL A 60 0.89 19.07 -24.66
CA VAL A 60 -0.42 18.70 -24.10
C VAL A 60 -0.71 17.22 -24.32
N GLN A 61 -0.47 16.71 -25.53
CA GLN A 61 -0.72 15.31 -25.87
C GLN A 61 0.25 14.37 -25.15
N ALA A 62 1.52 14.78 -25.01
CA ALA A 62 2.52 14.02 -24.27
C ALA A 62 2.13 13.85 -22.78
N TYR A 63 1.73 14.93 -22.11
CA TYR A 63 1.24 14.85 -20.73
C TYR A 63 -0.06 14.06 -20.62
N ALA A 64 -1.00 14.24 -21.55
CA ALA A 64 -2.26 13.49 -21.55
C ALA A 64 -2.03 11.98 -21.66
N ALA A 65 -1.09 11.53 -22.49
CA ALA A 65 -0.74 10.13 -22.63
C ALA A 65 -0.14 9.54 -21.34
N VAL A 66 0.75 10.29 -20.67
CA VAL A 66 1.33 9.89 -19.39
C VAL A 66 0.27 9.80 -18.30
N PHE A 67 -0.60 10.80 -18.18
CA PHE A 67 -1.70 10.78 -17.21
C PHE A 67 -2.69 9.63 -17.47
N LEU A 68 -2.98 9.32 -18.73
CA LEU A 68 -3.83 8.19 -19.08
C LEU A 68 -3.18 6.86 -18.67
N ALA A 69 -1.88 6.72 -18.91
CA ALA A 69 -1.12 5.55 -18.47
C ALA A 69 -1.10 5.41 -16.94
N GLU A 70 -0.87 6.50 -16.21
CA GLU A 70 -0.96 6.52 -14.75
C GLU A 70 -2.36 6.15 -14.24
N ALA A 71 -3.42 6.66 -14.89
CA ALA A 71 -4.79 6.32 -14.55
C ALA A 71 -5.06 4.80 -14.69
N LEU A 72 -4.55 4.17 -15.75
CA LEU A 72 -4.65 2.71 -15.93
C LEU A 72 -3.90 1.95 -14.83
N LEU A 73 -2.72 2.43 -14.41
CA LEU A 73 -1.98 1.84 -13.29
C LEU A 73 -2.75 1.95 -11.97
N PHE A 74 -3.44 3.07 -11.71
CA PHE A 74 -4.31 3.21 -10.53
C PHE A 74 -5.49 2.25 -10.54
N VAL A 75 -6.12 2.04 -11.71
CA VAL A 75 -7.18 1.03 -11.86
C VAL A 75 -6.63 -0.37 -11.57
N LEU A 76 -5.46 -0.71 -12.12
CA LEU A 76 -4.81 -1.99 -11.85
C LEU A 76 -4.47 -2.17 -10.36
N ALA A 77 -3.93 -1.14 -9.71
CA ALA A 77 -3.63 -1.17 -8.27
C ALA A 77 -4.90 -1.37 -7.43
N THR A 78 -6.01 -0.76 -7.84
CA THR A 78 -7.32 -0.96 -7.19
C THR A 78 -7.79 -2.41 -7.33
N VAL A 79 -7.67 -3.00 -8.53
CA VAL A 79 -8.00 -4.43 -8.74
C VAL A 79 -7.13 -5.33 -7.87
N ILE A 80 -5.83 -5.07 -7.77
CA ILE A 80 -4.91 -5.83 -6.91
C ILE A 80 -5.32 -5.70 -5.44
N ALA A 81 -5.62 -4.49 -4.96
CA ALA A 81 -6.03 -4.25 -3.58
C ALA A 81 -7.30 -5.03 -3.22
N LEU A 82 -8.33 -4.98 -4.09
CA LEU A 82 -9.57 -5.74 -3.91
C LEU A 82 -9.31 -7.26 -3.88
N ARG A 83 -8.36 -7.77 -4.67
CA ARG A 83 -8.01 -9.20 -4.68
C ARG A 83 -7.29 -9.61 -3.38
N ILE A 84 -6.41 -8.77 -2.86
CA ILE A 84 -5.69 -9.02 -1.60
C ILE A 84 -6.66 -8.99 -0.41
N GLU A 85 -7.61 -8.06 -0.39
CA GLU A 85 -8.62 -7.96 0.67
C GLU A 85 -9.46 -9.25 0.77
N HIS A 86 -9.88 -9.80 -0.36
CA HIS A 86 -10.60 -11.08 -0.40
C HIS A 86 -9.76 -12.29 0.03
N ALA A 87 -8.44 -12.26 -0.21
CA ALA A 87 -7.53 -13.34 0.21
C ALA A 87 -7.15 -13.26 1.72
N GLY A 88 -7.15 -12.05 2.29
CA GLY A 88 -6.77 -11.78 3.68
C GLY A 88 -7.81 -12.17 4.74
N ALA A 89 -9.07 -12.36 4.34
CA ALA A 89 -10.16 -12.76 5.26
C ALA A 89 -9.96 -14.16 5.89
N THR A 90 -8.92 -14.91 5.48
CA THR A 90 -8.77 -16.33 5.85
C THR A 90 -7.80 -16.66 6.98
N ARG A 91 -6.99 -15.75 7.57
CA ARG A 91 -6.05 -16.18 8.65
C ARG A 91 -5.76 -15.14 9.74
N VAL A 92 -6.52 -15.23 10.83
CA VAL A 92 -5.96 -15.19 12.20
C VAL A 92 -6.68 -16.29 13.01
N PRO A 93 -6.00 -17.40 13.37
CA PRO A 93 -6.58 -18.39 14.27
C PRO A 93 -6.85 -17.76 15.65
N ARG A 94 -8.12 -17.63 16.01
CA ARG A 94 -8.57 -17.22 17.37
C ARG A 94 -8.09 -18.15 18.51
N GLY A 95 -7.41 -19.25 18.19
CA GLY A 95 -6.99 -20.29 19.14
C GLY A 95 -5.87 -19.92 20.11
N GLN A 96 -5.11 -18.84 19.89
CA GLN A 96 -4.04 -18.45 20.82
C GLN A 96 -4.58 -17.78 22.10
N ARG A 97 -5.68 -17.02 22.00
CA ARG A 97 -6.28 -16.27 23.13
C ARG A 97 -6.93 -17.22 24.15
N GLU A 98 -7.49 -18.32 23.68
CA GLU A 98 -8.09 -19.35 24.52
C GLU A 98 -7.05 -20.20 25.25
N ARG A 99 -5.86 -20.42 24.65
CA ARG A 99 -4.78 -21.18 25.29
C ARG A 99 -4.20 -20.43 26.50
N THR A 100 -4.05 -19.11 26.40
CA THR A 100 -3.59 -18.27 27.51
C THR A 100 -4.61 -18.18 28.64
N LEU A 101 -5.91 -18.10 28.29
CA LEU A 101 -6.99 -18.14 29.28
C LEU A 101 -7.09 -19.51 29.96
N LYS A 102 -6.94 -20.62 29.21
CA LYS A 102 -6.92 -21.97 29.80
C LYS A 102 -5.72 -22.19 30.73
N LEU A 103 -4.55 -21.64 30.42
CA LEU A 103 -3.37 -21.70 31.30
C LEU A 103 -3.51 -20.86 32.58
N GLN A 104 -4.37 -19.84 32.58
CA GLN A 104 -4.69 -19.03 33.77
C GLN A 104 -5.81 -19.62 34.62
N LEU A 105 -6.68 -20.44 34.04
CA LEU A 105 -7.77 -21.12 34.73
C LEU A 105 -7.40 -22.52 35.26
N GLU A 106 -6.16 -22.99 35.07
CA GLU A 106 -5.67 -24.15 35.83
C GLU A 106 -5.37 -23.73 37.27
N PRO A 107 -6.17 -24.14 38.27
CA PRO A 107 -5.79 -23.97 39.65
C PRO A 107 -4.50 -24.75 39.89
N ARG A 108 -3.43 -24.02 40.21
CA ARG A 108 -2.22 -24.58 40.80
C ARG A 108 -2.58 -25.13 42.17
N PHE A 109 -3.04 -26.38 42.20
CA PHE A 109 -3.06 -27.20 43.40
C PHE A 109 -1.63 -27.64 43.74
#